data_AF-A0AA39JXA2-F1
#
_entry.id   AF-A0AA39JXA2-F1
#
_cell.length_a   1.000
_cell.length_b   1.000
_cell.length_c   1.000
_cell.angle_alpha   90.00
_cell.angle_beta   90.00
_cell.angle_gamma   90.00
#
_symmetry.space_group_name_H-M   'P 1'
#
loop_
_entity.id
_entity.type
_entity.pdbx_description
1 polymer ?
#
loop_
_entity_poly.entity_id
_entity_poly.type
_entity_poly.pdbx_seq_one_letter_code
_entity_poly.pdbx_strand_id
1 'polypeptide(L)'
;MSVFIAVTSFTITNAGTVDGVISDPGGAITQLPVHASASFAIPGPYTINLNNVIGATMNFNDGNLNINKAAGTVPGAEFTVAVTVA
;
A
#
# COMPACT_ATOMS: atom_id res chain seq x y z
N MET A 1 23.40 2.90 18.59
CA MET A 1 22.29 2.04 19.02
C MET A 1 21.16 2.26 18.04
N SER A 2 20.73 1.24 17.30
CA SER A 2 19.60 1.35 16.37
C SER A 2 18.32 0.96 17.10
N VAL A 3 17.28 1.78 16.98
CA VAL A 3 15.94 1.47 17.50
C VAL A 3 15.14 0.82 16.38
N PHE A 4 14.58 -0.35 16.66
CA PHE A 4 13.62 -1.01 15.78
C PHE A 4 12.21 -0.63 16.23
N ILE A 5 11.40 -0.16 15.30
CA ILE A 5 10.02 0.24 15.55
C ILE A 5 9.15 -0.91 15.05
N ALA A 6 8.34 -1.53 15.93
CA ALA A 6 7.41 -2.56 15.51
C ALA A 6 6.17 -1.91 14.89
N VAL A 7 5.95 -2.14 13.59
CA VAL A 7 4.72 -1.74 12.91
C VAL A 7 3.73 -2.90 12.98
N THR A 8 2.51 -2.66 13.47
CA THR A 8 1.49 -3.70 13.69
C THR A 8 0.42 -3.72 12.62
N SER A 9 0.17 -2.58 12.00
CA SER A 9 -0.76 -2.45 10.86
C SER A 9 -0.43 -1.21 10.05
N PHE A 10 -0.97 -1.14 8.84
CA PHE A 10 -0.92 0.06 8.01
C PHE A 10 -2.25 0.27 7.30
N THR A 11 -2.48 1.50 6.85
CA THR A 11 -3.64 1.88 6.04
C THR A 11 -3.16 2.55 4.78
N ILE A 12 -3.70 2.12 3.63
CA ILE A 12 -3.48 2.75 2.34
C ILE A 12 -4.72 3.57 2.01
N THR A 13 -4.53 4.85 1.71
CA THR A 13 -5.59 5.75 1.26
C THR A 13 -5.31 6.18 -0.18
N ASN A 14 -6.30 6.00 -1.06
CA ASN A 14 -6.29 6.56 -2.41
C ASN A 14 -6.79 8.01 -2.34
N ALA A 15 -5.86 8.97 -2.33
CA ALA A 15 -6.20 10.40 -2.37
C ALA A 15 -6.38 10.91 -3.81
N GLY A 16 -6.04 10.08 -4.80
CA GLY A 16 -6.09 10.40 -6.21
C GLY A 16 -7.48 10.36 -6.83
N THR A 17 -7.52 10.49 -8.15
CA THR A 17 -8.74 10.47 -8.98
C THR A 17 -8.88 9.19 -9.82
N VAL A 18 -8.04 8.19 -9.56
CA VAL A 18 -8.01 6.92 -10.28
C VAL A 18 -8.25 5.77 -9.31
N ASP A 19 -9.17 4.87 -9.63
CA ASP A 19 -9.43 3.67 -8.84
C ASP A 19 -8.24 2.71 -8.85
N GLY A 20 -8.05 2.03 -7.73
CA GLY A 20 -6.99 1.03 -7.55
C GLY A 20 -7.53 -0.31 -7.06
N VAL A 21 -6.67 -1.31 -7.16
CA VAL A 21 -6.86 -2.64 -6.60
C VAL A 21 -5.60 -3.02 -5.84
N ILE A 22 -5.75 -3.49 -4.61
CA ILE A 22 -4.65 -3.97 -3.77
C ILE A 22 -4.72 -5.49 -3.71
N SER A 23 -3.62 -6.14 -4.05
CA SER A 23 -3.41 -7.56 -3.79
C SER A 23 -2.52 -7.72 -2.57
N ASP A 24 -3.01 -8.44 -1.56
CA ASP A 24 -2.28 -8.72 -0.32
C ASP A 24 -1.43 -10.00 -0.40
N PRO A 25 -0.53 -10.26 0.57
CA PRO A 25 0.31 -11.46 0.60
C PRO A 25 -0.47 -12.77 0.72
N GLY A 26 -1.71 -12.73 1.25
CA GLY A 26 -2.60 -13.88 1.36
C GLY A 26 -3.36 -14.17 0.06
N GLY A 27 -3.20 -13.33 -0.97
CA GLY A 27 -3.90 -13.44 -2.24
C GLY A 27 -5.27 -12.78 -2.26
N ALA A 28 -5.69 -12.12 -1.18
CA ALA A 28 -6.94 -11.37 -1.19
C ALA A 28 -6.80 -10.11 -2.05
N ILE A 29 -7.88 -9.80 -2.76
CA ILE A 29 -7.96 -8.64 -3.64
C ILE A 29 -8.96 -7.65 -3.05
N THR A 30 -8.47 -6.46 -2.72
CA THR A 30 -9.28 -5.37 -2.18
C THR A 30 -9.41 -4.28 -3.24
N GLN A 31 -10.65 -3.93 -3.62
CA GLN A 31 -10.86 -2.73 -4.42
C GLN A 31 -10.64 -1.48 -3.56
N LEU A 32 -9.94 -0.50 -4.12
CA LEU A 32 -9.65 0.77 -3.49
C LEU A 32 -10.13 1.93 -4.39
N PRO A 33 -11.42 2.29 -4.30
CA PRO A 33 -11.98 3.42 -5.05
C PRO A 33 -11.28 4.74 -4.75
N VAL A 34 -11.52 5.74 -5.60
CA VAL A 34 -11.17 7.14 -5.35
C VAL A 34 -11.65 7.60 -3.98
N HIS A 35 -10.76 8.27 -3.23
CA HIS A 35 -11.01 8.77 -1.86
C HIS A 35 -11.36 7.69 -0.84
N ALA A 36 -11.03 6.42 -1.10
CA ALA A 36 -11.21 5.32 -0.16
C ALA A 36 -9.91 4.94 0.55
N SER A 37 -10.06 4.21 1.66
CA SER A 37 -8.95 3.64 2.42
C SER A 37 -9.19 2.16 2.73
N ALA A 38 -8.09 1.42 2.88
CA ALA A 38 -8.10 0.03 3.32
C ALA A 38 -6.95 -0.22 4.29
N SER A 39 -7.21 -1.01 5.33
CA SER A 39 -6.24 -1.33 6.39
C SER A 39 -5.80 -2.79 6.32
N PHE A 40 -4.53 -3.01 6.62
CA PHE A 40 -3.88 -4.30 6.48
C PHE A 40 -2.90 -4.53 7.64
N ALA A 41 -2.67 -5.79 7.99
CA ALA A 41 -1.78 -6.20 9.08
C ALA A 41 -0.97 -7.48 8.77
N ILE A 42 -1.04 -7.97 7.53
CA ILE A 42 -0.38 -9.23 7.14
C ILE A 42 1.03 -8.90 6.63
N PRO A 43 2.11 -9.46 7.21
CA PRO A 43 3.46 -9.30 6.67
C PRO A 43 3.57 -9.87 5.24
N GLY A 44 4.28 -9.15 4.36
CA GLY A 44 4.63 -9.56 3.01
C GLY A 44 4.50 -8.44 1.96
N PRO A 45 4.63 -8.81 0.67
CA PRO A 45 4.49 -7.88 -0.44
C PRO A 45 3.01 -7.61 -0.79
N TYR A 46 2.67 -6.34 -0.93
CA TYR A 46 1.40 -5.83 -1.44
C TYR A 46 1.63 -5.18 -2.79
N THR A 47 0.75 -5.44 -3.75
CA THR A 47 0.79 -4.82 -5.08
C THR A 47 -0.42 -3.95 -5.30
N ILE A 48 -0.20 -2.70 -5.74
CA ILE A 48 -1.25 -1.76 -6.08
C ILE A 48 -1.33 -1.65 -7.60
N ASN A 49 -2.49 -2.03 -8.15
CA ASN A 49 -2.82 -1.97 -9.57
C ASN A 49 -3.83 -0.84 -9.82
N LEU A 50 -3.47 0.11 -10.66
CA LEU A 50 -4.26 1.26 -11.08
C LEU A 50 -4.79 1.03 -12.49
N ASN A 51 -6.10 0.96 -12.73
CA ASN A 51 -6.66 0.79 -14.09
C ASN A 51 -5.87 -0.21 -14.99
N ASN A 52 -5.52 -1.38 -14.44
CA ASN A 52 -4.72 -2.43 -15.11
C ASN A 52 -3.24 -2.09 -15.40
N VAL A 53 -2.66 -1.11 -14.70
CA VAL A 53 -1.24 -0.76 -14.68
C VAL A 53 -0.72 -0.95 -13.26
N ILE A 54 0.43 -1.62 -13.08
CA ILE A 54 1.05 -1.75 -11.76
C ILE A 54 1.59 -0.37 -11.35
N GLY A 55 1.08 0.20 -10.26
CA GLY A 55 1.41 1.56 -9.79
C GLY A 55 2.46 1.60 -8.69
N ALA A 56 2.43 0.66 -7.76
CA ALA A 56 3.39 0.56 -6.67
C ALA A 56 3.44 -0.85 -6.04
N THR A 57 4.58 -1.19 -5.47
CA THR A 57 4.75 -2.36 -4.61
C THR A 57 5.17 -1.90 -3.22
N MET A 58 4.54 -2.46 -2.22
CA MET A 58 4.84 -2.22 -0.82
C MET A 58 5.27 -3.51 -0.16
N ASN A 59 6.38 -3.51 0.56
CA ASN A 59 6.77 -4.65 1.38
C ASN A 59 6.59 -4.28 2.83
N PHE A 60 5.73 -5.03 3.52
CA PHE A 60 5.47 -4.91 4.94
C PHE A 60 6.14 -6.07 5.67
N ASN A 61 7.29 -5.83 6.30
CA ASN A 61 7.95 -6.83 7.13
C ASN A 61 8.05 -6.28 8.56
N ASP A 62 8.09 -7.15 9.57
CA ASP A 62 8.13 -6.74 10.98
C ASP A 62 9.17 -5.61 11.21
N GLY A 63 8.65 -4.40 11.37
CA GLY A 63 9.39 -3.17 11.66
C GLY A 63 10.02 -2.40 10.49
N ASN A 64 9.81 -2.82 9.23
CA ASN A 64 10.24 -2.06 8.05
C ASN A 64 9.13 -1.98 6.99
N LEU A 65 8.88 -0.76 6.50
CA LEU A 65 7.99 -0.49 5.38
C LEU A 65 8.80 0.06 4.22
N ASN A 66 8.85 -0.69 3.12
CA ASN A 66 9.49 -0.24 1.89
C ASN A 66 8.42 0.00 0.82
N ILE A 67 8.37 1.21 0.26
CA ILE A 67 7.43 1.59 -0.81
C ILE A 67 8.24 1.85 -2.07
N ASN A 68 8.02 1.01 -3.09
CA ASN A 68 8.62 1.17 -4.40
C ASN A 68 7.52 1.59 -5.38
N LYS A 69 7.57 2.84 -5.85
CA LYS A 69 6.70 3.30 -6.93
C LYS A 69 7.17 2.66 -8.24
N ALA A 70 6.25 2.04 -8.98
CA ALA A 70 6.56 1.48 -10.29
C ALA A 70 6.75 2.59 -11.34
N ALA A 71 7.49 2.29 -12.41
CA ALA A 71 7.68 3.20 -13.53
C ALA A 71 6.40 3.26 -14.38
N GLY A 72 5.63 4.34 -14.20
CA GLY A 72 4.38 4.57 -14.91
C GLY A 72 3.63 5.73 -14.27
N THR A 73 3.69 6.90 -14.89
CA THR A 73 2.96 8.07 -14.41
C THR A 73 1.51 7.93 -14.87
N VAL A 74 0.64 7.37 -14.03
CA VAL A 74 -0.81 7.51 -14.21
C VAL A 74 -1.18 8.88 -13.63
N PRO A 75 -1.54 9.88 -14.47
CA PRO A 75 -1.91 11.20 -13.97
C PRO A 75 -3.09 11.10 -13.00
N GLY A 76 -3.01 11.77 -11.86
CA GLY A 76 -4.05 11.73 -10.83
C GLY A 76 -3.98 10.54 -9.87
N ALA A 77 -3.02 9.63 -9.99
CA ALA A 77 -2.80 8.58 -9.00
C ALA A 77 -1.97 9.09 -7.81
N GLU A 78 -2.60 9.16 -6.64
CA GLU A 78 -1.99 9.62 -5.39
C GLU A 78 -2.40 8.69 -4.23
N PHE A 79 -1.41 8.17 -3.52
CA PHE A 79 -1.63 7.30 -2.37
C PHE A 79 -0.82 7.77 -1.18
N THR A 80 -1.44 7.68 -0.02
CA THR A 80 -0.78 7.89 1.27
C THR A 80 -0.83 6.60 2.08
N VAL A 81 0.25 6.33 2.81
CA VAL A 81 0.35 5.18 3.70
C VAL A 81 0.53 5.69 5.12
N ALA A 82 -0.38 5.29 6.00
CA ALA A 82 -0.27 5.52 7.44
C ALA A 82 0.13 4.21 8.13
N VAL A 83 1.06 4.29 9.07
CA VAL A 83 1.54 3.13 9.85
C VAL A 83 1.13 3.25 11.31
N THR A 84 0.73 2.13 11.90
CA THR A 84 0.47 1.99 13.33
C THR A 84 1.66 1.29 13.98
N VAL A 85 2.22 1.93 15.00
CA VAL A 85 3.38 1.46 15.75
C VAL A 85 2.93 0.96 17.11
N ALA A 86 3.47 -0.18 17.56
CA ALA A 86 3.30 -0.68 18.93
C ALA A 86 4.26 -0.01 19.92
#